data_AF-A0A1H5I3J2-F1
#
_entry.id   AF-A0A1H5I3J2-F1
#
_cell.length_a   1.000
_cell.length_b   1.000
_cell.length_c   1.000
_cell.angle_alpha   90.00
_cell.angle_beta   90.00
_cell.angle_gamma   90.00
#
_symmetry.space_group_name_H-M   'P 1'
#
loop_
_entity.id
_entity.type
_entity.pdbx_description
1 polymer ?
#
loop_
_entity_poly.entity_id
_entity_poly.type
_entity_poly.pdbx_seq_one_letter_code
_entity_poly.pdbx_strand_id
1 'polypeptide(L)'
;MRSFAMPVLAAVAVFALAGCGGGDDKADSESSTAPSSAPSASATPSTPAAPAVPSPDEAQAQALTTVLDALKPGLGSEDKDLSDARNVCLDLKQGKDDATAAKNAAARYGTDEVTAAGIVAAVKASFCS
;
A
#
# COMPACT_ATOMS: atom_id res chain seq x y z
N MET A 1 -44.45 -5.00 6.60
CA MET A 1 -45.32 -4.00 7.26
C MET A 1 -44.44 -2.86 7.76
N ARG A 2 -44.80 -1.64 7.35
CA ARG A 2 -44.50 -0.33 7.95
C ARG A 2 -43.06 0.23 7.93
N SER A 3 -43.00 1.31 7.17
CA SER A 3 -42.01 2.33 6.87
C SER A 3 -41.47 3.18 8.03
N PHE A 4 -40.57 4.10 7.62
CA PHE A 4 -40.12 5.39 8.17
C PHE A 4 -38.75 5.33 8.88
N ALA A 5 -37.73 6.17 8.59
CA ALA A 5 -37.71 7.52 8.00
C ALA A 5 -36.32 7.90 7.41
N MET A 6 -36.31 8.66 6.30
CA MET A 6 -35.30 9.72 5.99
C MET A 6 -35.64 10.98 6.82
N PRO A 7 -34.83 12.06 6.95
CA PRO A 7 -33.62 12.50 6.19
C PRO A 7 -32.50 13.10 7.08
N VAL A 8 -31.43 13.68 6.51
CA VAL A 8 -30.95 15.06 6.77
C VAL A 8 -29.70 15.38 5.93
N LEU A 9 -29.72 16.62 5.42
CA LEU A 9 -28.80 17.29 4.51
C LEU A 9 -27.49 17.79 5.15
N ALA A 10 -26.50 17.95 4.25
CA ALA A 10 -25.49 19.02 4.16
C ALA A 10 -24.25 19.00 5.09
N ALA A 11 -23.07 18.94 4.45
CA ALA A 11 -22.07 20.03 4.50
C ALA A 11 -20.98 19.81 3.43
N VAL A 12 -20.88 20.75 2.49
CA VAL A 12 -19.78 20.85 1.54
C VAL A 12 -18.60 21.50 2.27
N ALA A 13 -17.49 20.79 2.42
CA ALA A 13 -16.23 21.35 2.90
C ALA A 13 -15.37 21.77 1.69
N VAL A 14 -15.20 23.09 1.54
CA VAL A 14 -14.32 23.71 0.54
C VAL A 14 -12.87 23.48 0.96
N PHE A 15 -12.09 22.79 0.12
CA PHE A 15 -10.64 22.72 0.26
C PHE A 15 -10.04 24.09 -0.11
N ALA A 16 -9.46 24.77 0.89
CA ALA A 16 -8.56 25.89 0.66
C ALA A 16 -7.23 25.33 0.11
N LEU A 17 -7.00 25.50 -1.19
CA LEU A 17 -5.71 25.16 -1.79
C LEU A 17 -4.61 26.08 -1.25
N ALA A 18 -3.52 25.42 -0.89
CA ALA A 18 -2.29 25.95 -0.37
C ALA A 18 -1.68 27.04 -1.26
N GLY A 19 -0.98 27.96 -0.60
CA GLY A 19 -0.32 29.11 -1.18
C GLY A 19 0.67 28.75 -2.29
N CYS A 20 0.52 29.44 -3.41
CA CYS A 20 1.56 29.66 -4.40
C CYS A 20 2.36 30.89 -3.93
N GLY A 21 3.47 30.63 -3.24
CA GLY A 21 4.40 31.67 -2.81
C GLY A 21 5.49 31.90 -3.85
N GLY A 22 5.72 33.19 -4.19
CA GLY A 22 6.96 33.79 -4.71
C GLY A 22 7.34 33.40 -6.14
N GLY A 23 7.29 34.30 -7.12
CA GLY A 23 8.27 35.39 -7.35
C GLY A 23 9.43 34.84 -8.21
N ASP A 24 10.06 35.50 -9.18
CA ASP A 24 10.03 36.85 -9.77
C ASP A 24 10.83 36.70 -11.10
N ASP A 25 10.44 37.45 -12.12
CA ASP A 25 11.29 38.08 -13.15
C ASP A 25 12.31 37.35 -14.07
N LYS A 26 12.10 37.68 -15.37
CA LYS A 26 13.05 38.04 -16.45
C LYS A 26 13.60 36.99 -17.44
N ALA A 27 13.07 37.11 -18.65
CA ALA A 27 13.72 37.60 -19.88
C ALA A 27 15.07 37.01 -20.34
N ASP A 28 14.98 36.39 -21.52
CA ASP A 28 15.86 36.55 -22.70
C ASP A 28 17.23 35.84 -22.80
N SER A 29 17.51 35.51 -24.07
CA SER A 29 18.82 35.31 -24.72
C SER A 29 19.54 33.94 -24.64
N GLU A 30 19.44 33.26 -25.78
CA GLU A 30 20.51 32.70 -26.63
C GLU A 30 21.91 32.35 -26.06
N SER A 31 22.36 31.16 -26.46
CA SER A 31 23.71 30.82 -26.96
C SER A 31 24.85 30.40 -26.01
N SER A 32 25.32 29.17 -26.28
CA SER A 32 26.71 28.67 -26.34
C SER A 32 27.54 28.36 -25.08
N THR A 33 28.17 27.17 -25.16
CA THR A 33 29.56 26.80 -24.78
C THR A 33 29.71 25.76 -23.64
N ALA A 34 30.11 24.53 -24.00
CA ALA A 34 30.78 23.53 -23.14
C ALA A 34 32.25 23.96 -22.84
N PRO A 35 33.07 23.37 -21.92
CA PRO A 35 33.05 21.97 -21.43
C PRO A 35 33.54 21.70 -19.96
N SER A 36 33.51 20.41 -19.58
CA SER A 36 34.40 19.65 -18.64
C SER A 36 34.52 20.04 -17.16
N SER A 37 34.12 19.11 -16.25
CA SER A 37 34.97 18.64 -15.13
C SER A 37 34.37 17.44 -14.37
N ALA A 38 35.19 16.38 -14.26
CA ALA A 38 35.25 15.28 -13.28
C ALA A 38 34.06 14.31 -13.10
N PRO A 39 34.26 12.97 -13.28
CA PRO A 39 33.34 11.99 -12.72
C PRO A 39 33.52 11.94 -11.20
N SER A 40 32.58 12.53 -10.46
CA SER A 40 32.42 12.20 -9.04
C SER A 40 32.04 10.72 -8.95
N ALA A 41 32.95 9.92 -8.42
CA ALA A 41 32.65 8.55 -8.01
C ALA A 41 31.63 8.62 -6.86
N SER A 42 30.34 8.68 -7.20
CA SER A 42 29.26 8.44 -6.25
C SER A 42 29.41 7.01 -5.76
N ALA A 43 29.91 6.85 -4.54
CA ALA A 43 29.74 5.62 -3.78
C ALA A 43 28.24 5.39 -3.62
N THR A 44 27.69 4.48 -4.44
CA THR A 44 26.32 4.03 -4.30
C THR A 44 26.18 3.33 -2.94
N PRO A 45 25.28 3.78 -2.05
CA PRO A 45 24.97 3.02 -0.85
C PRO A 45 24.43 1.65 -1.28
N SER A 46 25.06 0.58 -0.81
CA SER A 46 24.56 -0.78 -0.98
C SER A 46 23.30 -0.93 -0.15
N THR A 47 22.15 -0.59 -0.74
CA THR A 47 20.83 -0.92 -0.17
C THR A 47 20.78 -2.44 -0.02
N PRO A 48 20.55 -2.98 1.20
CA PRO A 48 20.31 -4.40 1.37
C PRO A 48 19.15 -4.81 0.46
N ALA A 49 19.34 -5.88 -0.32
CA ALA A 49 18.28 -6.40 -1.17
C ALA A 49 17.05 -6.71 -0.30
N ALA A 50 15.90 -6.12 -0.63
CA ALA A 50 14.66 -6.43 0.05
C ALA A 50 14.39 -7.94 -0.05
N PRO A 51 13.85 -8.59 0.99
CA PRO A 51 13.50 -9.99 0.92
C PRO A 51 12.55 -10.21 -0.27
N ALA A 52 12.90 -11.16 -1.14
CA ALA A 52 12.07 -11.50 -2.29
C ALA A 52 10.76 -12.13 -1.78
N VAL A 53 9.65 -11.41 -1.94
CA VAL A 53 8.32 -11.91 -1.60
C VAL A 53 7.78 -12.68 -2.81
N PRO A 54 7.42 -13.96 -2.68
CA PRO A 54 6.76 -14.68 -3.75
C PRO A 54 5.42 -14.02 -4.08
N SER A 55 5.10 -13.91 -5.37
CA SER A 55 3.73 -13.62 -5.80
C SER A 55 2.96 -14.93 -5.87
N PRO A 56 1.70 -14.98 -5.40
CA PRO A 56 0.85 -16.14 -5.60
C PRO A 56 0.59 -16.37 -7.10
N ASP A 57 0.51 -17.64 -7.52
CA ASP A 57 -0.04 -18.00 -8.83
C ASP A 57 -1.57 -17.79 -8.88
N GLU A 58 -2.19 -17.95 -10.06
CA GLU A 58 -3.63 -17.69 -10.25
C GLU A 58 -4.51 -18.55 -9.32
N ALA A 59 -4.13 -19.81 -9.08
CA ALA A 59 -4.90 -20.70 -8.21
C ALA A 59 -4.72 -20.31 -6.73
N GLN A 60 -3.50 -19.96 -6.32
CA GLN A 60 -3.23 -19.44 -4.98
C GLN A 60 -3.94 -18.11 -4.73
N ALA A 61 -3.98 -17.22 -5.72
CA ALA A 61 -4.68 -15.95 -5.66
C ALA A 61 -6.19 -16.18 -5.50
N GLN A 62 -6.81 -17.04 -6.32
CA GLN A 62 -8.24 -17.34 -6.23
C GLN A 62 -8.62 -18.03 -4.90
N ALA A 63 -7.78 -18.94 -4.41
CA ALA A 63 -7.98 -19.56 -3.11
C ALA A 63 -7.88 -18.52 -1.98
N LEU A 64 -6.90 -17.62 -2.07
CA LEU A 64 -6.71 -16.55 -1.09
C LEU A 64 -7.89 -15.58 -1.10
N THR A 65 -8.35 -15.11 -2.26
CA THR A 65 -9.51 -14.19 -2.33
C THR A 65 -10.77 -14.81 -1.74
N THR A 66 -10.98 -16.12 -1.96
CA THR A 66 -12.10 -16.86 -1.34
C THR A 66 -12.00 -16.87 0.18
N VAL A 67 -10.80 -17.10 0.73
CA VAL A 67 -10.58 -17.08 2.20
C VAL A 67 -10.73 -15.66 2.75
N LEU A 68 -10.22 -14.65 2.05
CA LEU A 68 -10.34 -13.26 2.45
C LEU A 68 -11.81 -12.82 2.51
N ASP A 69 -12.61 -13.14 1.49
CA ASP A 69 -14.05 -12.84 1.47
C ASP A 69 -14.80 -13.54 2.60
N ALA A 70 -14.44 -14.78 2.92
CA ALA A 70 -15.03 -15.52 4.04
C ALA A 70 -14.69 -14.92 5.42
N LEU A 71 -13.50 -14.31 5.57
CA LEU A 71 -13.10 -13.59 6.78
C LEU A 71 -13.84 -12.27 6.92
N LYS A 72 -13.98 -11.53 5.82
CA LYS A 72 -14.75 -10.29 5.77
C LYS A 72 -15.31 -10.11 4.36
N PRO A 73 -16.64 -10.09 4.20
CA PRO A 73 -17.28 -9.92 2.91
C PRO A 73 -16.77 -8.67 2.18
N GLY A 74 -16.35 -8.85 0.93
CA GLY A 74 -15.79 -7.80 0.10
C GLY A 74 -14.26 -7.67 0.14
N LEU A 75 -13.55 -8.42 1.00
CA LEU A 75 -12.10 -8.57 0.87
C LEU A 75 -11.74 -9.59 -0.22
N GLY A 76 -10.64 -9.35 -0.93
CA GLY A 76 -10.16 -10.20 -2.02
C GLY A 76 -10.82 -9.89 -3.37
N SER A 77 -11.62 -8.84 -3.46
CA SER A 77 -12.27 -8.44 -4.72
C SER A 77 -11.43 -7.47 -5.54
N GLU A 78 -10.43 -6.85 -4.92
CA GLU A 78 -9.56 -5.86 -5.55
C GLU A 78 -8.11 -6.36 -5.65
N ASP A 79 -7.39 -5.96 -6.70
CA ASP A 79 -5.94 -6.23 -6.83
C ASP A 79 -5.14 -5.70 -5.63
N LYS A 80 -5.64 -4.64 -4.99
CA LYS A 80 -5.09 -4.09 -3.74
C LYS A 80 -5.03 -5.15 -2.64
N ASP A 81 -6.02 -6.03 -2.52
CA ASP A 81 -6.07 -7.02 -1.44
C ASP A 81 -4.98 -8.09 -1.60
N LEU A 82 -4.70 -8.51 -2.83
CA LEU A 82 -3.58 -9.39 -3.14
C LEU A 82 -2.24 -8.68 -2.94
N SER A 83 -2.17 -7.39 -3.27
CA SER A 83 -0.98 -6.58 -3.00
C SER A 83 -0.69 -6.47 -1.49
N ASP A 84 -1.73 -6.22 -0.69
CA ASP A 84 -1.63 -6.17 0.76
C ASP A 84 -1.27 -7.53 1.36
N ALA A 85 -1.75 -8.64 0.79
CA ALA A 85 -1.37 -9.97 1.22
C ALA A 85 0.14 -10.21 1.02
N ARG A 86 0.71 -9.73 -0.10
CA ARG A 86 2.18 -9.78 -0.32
C ARG A 86 2.90 -8.91 0.72
N ASN A 87 2.36 -7.76 1.09
CA ASN A 87 2.92 -6.94 2.16
C ASN A 87 2.86 -7.61 3.54
N VAL A 88 1.83 -8.40 3.81
CA VAL A 88 1.77 -9.26 5.00
C VAL A 88 2.88 -10.32 4.94
N CYS A 89 3.11 -10.94 3.79
CA CYS A 89 4.23 -11.87 3.65
C CYS A 89 5.59 -11.19 3.83
N LEU A 90 5.77 -9.98 3.29
CA LEU A 90 6.96 -9.15 3.50
C LEU A 90 7.19 -8.88 5.00
N ASP A 91 6.13 -8.57 5.75
CA ASP A 91 6.22 -8.35 7.19
C ASP A 91 6.76 -9.60 7.92
N LEU A 92 6.24 -10.78 7.57
CA LEU A 92 6.69 -12.06 8.13
C LEU A 92 8.14 -12.38 7.73
N LYS A 93 8.51 -12.13 6.46
CA LYS A 93 9.88 -12.34 5.96
C LYS A 93 10.90 -11.39 6.58
N GLN A 94 10.47 -10.25 7.09
CA GLN A 94 11.30 -9.33 7.88
C GLN A 94 11.44 -9.74 9.35
N GLY A 95 10.91 -10.91 9.74
CA GLY A 95 11.01 -11.43 11.11
C GLY A 95 10.07 -10.74 12.10
N LYS A 96 9.04 -10.03 11.62
CA LYS A 96 7.98 -9.53 12.50
C LYS A 96 7.17 -10.73 13.01
N ASP A 97 6.83 -10.71 14.29
CA ASP A 97 5.98 -11.73 14.89
C ASP A 97 4.53 -11.61 14.36
N ASP A 98 3.77 -12.68 14.55
CA ASP A 98 2.38 -12.80 14.07
C ASP A 98 1.47 -11.70 14.58
N ALA A 99 1.62 -11.26 15.83
CA ALA A 99 0.78 -10.21 16.40
C ALA A 99 1.10 -8.85 15.76
N THR A 100 2.39 -8.56 15.54
CA THR A 100 2.81 -7.37 14.79
C THR A 100 2.33 -7.42 13.34
N ALA A 101 2.45 -8.56 12.66
CA ALA A 101 1.95 -8.73 11.30
C ALA A 101 0.42 -8.55 11.23
N ALA A 102 -0.32 -9.07 12.21
CA ALA A 102 -1.77 -8.94 12.30
C ALA A 102 -2.19 -7.47 12.52
N LYS A 103 -1.49 -6.71 13.36
CA LYS A 103 -1.73 -5.27 13.53
C LYS A 103 -1.51 -4.49 12.25
N ASN A 104 -0.44 -4.78 11.52
CA ASN A 104 -0.20 -4.11 10.24
C ASN A 104 -1.23 -4.54 9.19
N ALA A 105 -1.67 -5.80 9.18
CA ALA A 105 -2.75 -6.27 8.31
C ALA A 105 -4.08 -5.58 8.63
N ALA A 106 -4.44 -5.45 9.91
CA ALA A 106 -5.63 -4.73 10.36
C ALA A 106 -5.67 -3.29 9.82
N ALA A 107 -4.53 -2.59 9.87
CA ALA A 107 -4.39 -1.24 9.33
C ALA A 107 -4.53 -1.19 7.79
N ARG A 108 -4.00 -2.18 7.06
CA ARG A 108 -4.06 -2.22 5.57
C ARG A 108 -5.45 -2.56 5.04
N TYR A 109 -6.13 -3.49 5.70
CA TYR A 109 -7.46 -3.98 5.31
C TYR A 109 -8.63 -3.24 5.99
N GLY A 110 -8.35 -2.31 6.91
CA GLY A 110 -9.38 -1.59 7.66
C GLY A 110 -10.31 -2.54 8.42
N THR A 111 -9.73 -3.47 9.17
CA THR A 111 -10.46 -4.51 9.91
C THR A 111 -9.95 -4.67 11.33
N ASP A 112 -10.66 -5.44 12.16
CA ASP A 112 -10.23 -5.75 13.53
C ASP A 112 -9.07 -6.77 13.58
N GLU A 113 -8.40 -6.85 14.73
CA GLU A 113 -7.23 -7.72 14.90
C GLU A 113 -7.55 -9.22 14.78
N VAL A 114 -8.77 -9.67 15.09
CA VAL A 114 -9.15 -11.09 14.98
C VAL A 114 -9.23 -11.49 13.51
N THR A 115 -9.94 -10.68 12.71
CA THR A 115 -10.01 -10.86 11.26
C THR A 115 -8.61 -10.79 10.65
N ALA A 116 -7.79 -9.82 11.06
CA ALA A 116 -6.43 -9.64 10.55
C ALA A 116 -5.48 -10.80 10.91
N ALA A 117 -5.63 -11.41 12.08
CA ALA A 117 -4.90 -12.63 12.44
C ALA A 117 -5.28 -13.80 11.51
N GLY A 118 -6.56 -13.91 11.14
CA GLY A 118 -7.03 -14.86 10.13
C GLY A 118 -6.39 -14.62 8.76
N ILE A 119 -6.24 -13.36 8.34
CA ILE A 119 -5.56 -12.99 7.09
C ILE A 119 -4.08 -13.42 7.13
N VAL A 120 -3.38 -13.13 8.23
CA VAL A 120 -1.97 -13.54 8.40
C VAL A 120 -1.81 -15.07 8.31
N ALA A 121 -2.73 -15.83 8.90
CA ALA A 121 -2.74 -17.28 8.79
C ALA A 121 -2.98 -17.76 7.35
N ALA A 122 -3.94 -17.16 6.63
CA ALA A 122 -4.24 -17.48 5.24
C ALA A 122 -3.05 -17.20 4.31
N VAL A 123 -2.37 -16.06 4.49
CA VAL A 123 -1.18 -15.70 3.70
C VAL A 123 -0.04 -16.70 3.91
N LYS A 124 0.21 -17.11 5.16
CA LYS A 124 1.19 -18.16 5.49
C LYS A 124 0.86 -19.51 4.86
N ALA A 125 -0.42 -19.89 4.88
CA ALA A 125 -0.87 -21.15 4.31
C ALA A 125 -0.88 -21.16 2.77
N SER A 126 -0.97 -19.98 2.13
CA SER A 126 -1.11 -19.88 0.67
C SER A 126 0.25 -19.84 -0.03
N PHE A 127 1.01 -18.76 0.14
CA PHE A 127 2.22 -18.50 -0.65
C PHE A 127 3.41 -18.01 0.19
N CYS A 128 3.22 -17.75 1.48
CA CYS A 128 4.28 -17.22 2.34
C CYS A 128 4.94 -18.30 3.22
N SER A 129 5.93 -18.99 2.66
CA SER A 129 6.78 -20.00 3.32
C SER A 129 8.17 -19.46 3.57
#